data_AF-A0A9P6FJJ3-F1
#
_entry.id   AF-A0A9P6FJJ3-F1
#
_cell.length_a   1.000
_cell.length_b   1.000
_cell.length_c   1.000
_cell.angle_alpha   90.00
_cell.angle_beta   90.00
_cell.angle_gamma   90.00
#
_symmetry.space_group_name_H-M   'P 1'
#
loop_
_entity.id
_entity.type
_entity.pdbx_description
1 polymer ?
#
loop_
_entity_poly.entity_id
_entity_poly.type
_entity_poly.pdbx_seq_one_letter_code
_entity_poly.pdbx_strand_id
1 'polypeptide(L)'
;MQRASKLPLPHECTDLIIAHLADDRRTLHALILSSKILFQRTVPILYRNPFKLIEHSRALTKWSKDDIDQRYAQLIAIFLTSRSSPTPTEITDAAEAAAAATAGARTTTRTGQHESGSDTSTGALSSELSSSATTIAASSPLQLALPLDPTIATADGMIDYLRYYKCQYSVDLWEALDCLLSLRLPQSYTFHRMGRHELWKTITLAMLTYNLHEIRVISLPLSLSRSVLLPLVDKFRSLIRLEIYDIPSTFDISAVFEFIQLHDSIHKSKLREIKIMGKDDSDVSLVLGHRRLVELVRVMKRPEVVDARHWHEGVNVLDRIPVQHLRALLLCMAIVPPASMPVCDFLASCEHLETLRMRIRDDRLF
;
A
#
# COMPACT_ATOMS: atom_id res chain seq x y z
N MET A 1 -40.58 25.45 14.16
CA MET A 1 -39.13 25.64 13.98
C MET A 1 -38.44 24.31 13.66
N GLN A 2 -38.67 23.70 12.48
CA GLN A 2 -38.16 22.35 12.15
C GLN A 2 -37.40 22.28 10.80
N ARG A 3 -37.03 23.41 10.20
CA ARG A 3 -36.42 23.43 8.85
C ARG A 3 -34.92 23.75 8.80
N ALA A 4 -34.27 24.08 9.92
CA ALA A 4 -32.84 24.43 9.92
C ALA A 4 -31.89 23.23 10.11
N SER A 5 -32.38 22.03 10.45
CA SER A 5 -31.54 20.88 10.81
C SER A 5 -31.14 19.96 9.65
N LYS A 6 -31.40 20.36 8.39
CA LYS A 6 -31.11 19.52 7.21
C LYS A 6 -29.95 20.02 6.34
N LEU A 7 -29.32 21.14 6.70
CA LEU A 7 -28.14 21.58 5.95
C LEU A 7 -26.95 20.70 6.34
N PRO A 8 -26.29 20.04 5.36
CA PRO A 8 -25.09 19.27 5.64
C PRO A 8 -24.03 20.22 6.24
N LEU A 9 -23.33 19.75 7.29
CA LEU A 9 -22.22 20.51 7.85
C LEU A 9 -21.16 20.74 6.75
N PRO A 10 -20.61 21.97 6.63
CA PRO A 10 -19.47 22.22 5.77
C PRO A 10 -18.31 21.26 6.10
N HIS A 11 -17.53 20.92 5.08
CA HIS A 11 -16.43 19.95 5.21
C HIS A 11 -15.37 20.43 6.21
N GLU A 12 -15.11 21.74 6.25
CA GLU A 12 -14.16 22.39 7.14
C GLU A 12 -14.57 22.23 8.61
N CYS A 13 -15.87 22.37 8.91
CA CYS A 13 -16.40 22.16 10.26
C CYS A 13 -16.26 20.69 10.68
N THR A 14 -16.48 19.76 9.74
CA THR A 14 -16.33 18.33 9.99
C THR A 14 -14.88 17.97 10.31
N ASP A 15 -13.94 18.53 9.55
CA ASP A 15 -12.51 18.32 9.78
C ASP A 15 -12.04 18.92 11.12
N LEU A 16 -12.57 20.09 11.52
CA LEU A 16 -12.30 20.70 12.83
C LEU A 16 -12.84 19.88 14.00
N ILE A 17 -14.07 19.36 13.89
CA ILE A 17 -14.66 18.48 14.91
C ILE A 17 -13.81 17.23 15.08
N ILE A 18 -13.39 16.62 13.96
CA ILE A 18 -12.60 15.40 13.98
C ILE A 18 -11.18 15.64 14.50
N ALA A 19 -10.58 16.77 14.14
CA ALA A 19 -9.27 17.17 14.67
C ALA A 19 -9.33 17.40 16.19
N HIS A 20 -10.39 18.04 16.70
CA HIS A 20 -10.59 18.26 18.14
C HIS A 20 -10.80 16.95 18.91
N LEU A 21 -11.44 15.97 18.27
CA LEU A 21 -11.75 14.67 18.88
C LEU A 21 -10.67 13.62 18.62
N ALA A 22 -9.54 13.97 18.01
CA ALA A 22 -8.51 13.03 17.57
C ALA A 22 -7.99 12.12 18.71
N ASP A 23 -7.99 12.62 19.95
CA ASP A 23 -7.54 11.89 21.13
C ASP A 23 -8.67 11.14 21.86
N ASP A 24 -9.95 11.49 21.63
CA ASP A 24 -11.10 10.82 22.24
C ASP A 24 -11.65 9.71 21.35
N ARG A 25 -10.99 8.55 21.44
CA ARG A 25 -11.35 7.35 20.67
C ARG A 25 -12.81 6.93 20.84
N ARG A 26 -13.39 7.06 22.03
CA ARG A 26 -14.77 6.62 22.28
C ARG A 26 -15.76 7.47 21.48
N THR A 27 -15.56 8.78 21.50
CA THR A 27 -16.38 9.72 20.75
C THR A 27 -16.19 9.57 19.24
N LEU A 28 -14.95 9.35 18.78
CA LEU A 28 -14.70 9.02 17.38
C LEU A 28 -15.43 7.73 16.94
N HIS A 29 -15.50 6.69 17.79
CA HIS A 29 -16.22 5.46 17.46
C HIS A 29 -17.73 5.69 17.34
N ALA A 30 -18.29 6.56 18.17
CA ALA A 30 -19.69 6.96 18.04
C ALA A 30 -19.94 7.77 16.74
N LEU A 31 -19.00 8.63 16.35
CA LEU A 31 -19.10 9.43 15.13
C LEU A 31 -19.10 8.58 13.85
N ILE A 32 -18.35 7.49 13.82
CA ILE A 32 -18.34 6.51 12.71
C ILE A 32 -19.76 6.02 12.38
N LEU A 33 -20.64 5.86 13.38
CA LEU A 33 -21.99 5.34 13.22
C LEU A 33 -23.02 6.42 12.83
N SER A 34 -22.65 7.71 12.95
CA SER A 34 -23.60 8.83 12.84
C SER A 34 -23.78 9.36 11.41
N SER A 35 -22.74 9.27 10.58
CA SER A 35 -22.76 9.80 9.21
C SER A 35 -21.65 9.18 8.38
N LYS A 36 -21.90 9.00 7.08
CA LYS A 36 -20.91 8.52 6.10
C LYS A 36 -19.71 9.47 5.96
N ILE A 37 -19.94 10.78 6.02
CA ILE A 37 -18.84 11.76 5.94
C ILE A 37 -17.97 11.67 7.19
N LEU A 38 -18.60 11.57 8.36
CA LEU A 38 -17.89 11.40 9.63
C LEU A 38 -17.14 10.06 9.67
N PHE A 39 -17.72 8.98 9.16
CA PHE A 39 -17.04 7.70 8.95
C PHE A 39 -15.76 7.87 8.13
N GLN A 40 -15.87 8.43 6.92
CA GLN A 40 -14.74 8.58 6.00
C GLN A 40 -13.59 9.40 6.58
N ARG A 41 -13.91 10.40 7.39
CA ARG A 41 -12.92 11.30 8.01
C ARG A 41 -12.38 10.78 9.35
N THR A 42 -13.19 10.05 10.11
CA THR A 42 -12.83 9.55 11.45
C THR A 42 -12.07 8.23 11.40
N VAL A 43 -12.41 7.34 10.47
CA VAL A 43 -11.78 6.02 10.35
C VAL A 43 -10.25 6.12 10.18
N PRO A 44 -9.68 7.01 9.34
CA PRO A 44 -8.23 7.18 9.25
C PRO A 44 -7.54 7.63 10.54
N ILE A 45 -8.28 8.25 11.47
CA ILE A 45 -7.74 8.70 12.76
C ILE A 45 -7.84 7.59 13.80
N LEU A 46 -9.01 6.99 13.94
CA LEU A 46 -9.21 5.88 14.87
C LEU A 46 -8.33 4.68 14.54
N TYR A 47 -8.23 4.42 13.25
CA TYR A 47 -7.45 3.34 12.69
C TYR A 47 -6.25 3.92 11.95
N ARG A 48 -5.57 4.90 12.54
CA ARG A 48 -4.31 5.43 11.98
C ARG A 48 -3.29 4.33 11.70
N ASN A 49 -3.40 3.23 12.43
CA ASN A 49 -2.82 1.96 12.03
C ASN A 49 -3.81 0.82 12.41
N PRO A 50 -4.77 0.46 11.53
CA PRO A 50 -5.76 -0.58 11.81
C PRO A 50 -5.09 -1.93 12.00
N PHE A 51 -3.96 -2.11 11.32
CA PHE A 51 -3.17 -3.32 11.29
C PHE A 51 -2.43 -3.54 12.59
N LYS A 52 -1.99 -2.48 13.26
CA LYS A 52 -1.50 -2.57 14.64
C LYS A 52 -2.52 -3.15 15.60
N LEU A 53 -3.83 -2.94 15.40
CA LEU A 53 -4.85 -3.58 16.25
C LEU A 53 -4.88 -5.09 16.01
N ILE A 54 -4.68 -5.53 14.76
CA ILE A 54 -4.57 -6.95 14.40
C ILE A 54 -3.28 -7.55 14.99
N GLU A 55 -2.16 -6.82 14.93
CA GLU A 55 -0.89 -7.24 15.55
C GLU A 55 -0.96 -7.28 17.08
N HIS A 56 -1.58 -6.29 17.71
CA HIS A 56 -1.76 -6.29 19.17
C HIS A 56 -2.69 -7.43 19.60
N SER A 57 -3.71 -7.71 18.82
CA SER A 57 -4.60 -8.86 19.04
C SER A 57 -3.86 -10.18 18.79
N ARG A 58 -2.95 -10.27 17.80
CA ARG A 58 -2.08 -11.44 17.63
C ARG A 58 -1.29 -11.75 18.91
N ALA A 59 -0.76 -10.72 19.57
CA ALA A 59 -0.02 -10.89 20.82
C ALA A 59 -0.92 -11.33 21.99
N LEU A 60 -2.19 -10.91 22.02
CA LEU A 60 -3.11 -11.14 23.14
C LEU A 60 -4.00 -12.37 22.98
N THR A 61 -4.51 -12.64 21.78
CA THR A 61 -5.61 -13.59 21.54
C THR A 61 -5.24 -14.84 20.76
N LYS A 62 -3.93 -15.16 20.62
CA LYS A 62 -3.42 -16.36 19.91
C LYS A 62 -4.16 -16.65 18.59
N TRP A 63 -4.39 -15.62 17.78
CA TRP A 63 -4.98 -15.83 16.47
C TRP A 63 -4.06 -16.69 15.61
N SER A 64 -4.65 -17.60 14.83
CA SER A 64 -3.90 -18.34 13.84
C SER A 64 -3.38 -17.39 12.76
N LYS A 65 -2.34 -17.79 12.03
CA LYS A 65 -1.81 -16.97 10.94
C LYS A 65 -2.89 -16.70 9.88
N ASP A 66 -3.66 -17.73 9.52
CA ASP A 66 -4.70 -17.62 8.51
C ASP A 66 -5.83 -16.66 8.93
N ASP A 67 -6.21 -16.64 10.22
CA ASP A 67 -7.21 -15.71 10.74
C ASP A 67 -6.73 -14.24 10.66
N ILE A 68 -5.44 -14.04 10.91
CA ILE A 68 -4.81 -12.73 10.82
C ILE A 68 -4.89 -12.26 9.38
N ASP A 69 -4.43 -13.07 8.44
CA ASP A 69 -4.39 -12.76 7.01
C ASP A 69 -5.80 -12.47 6.47
N GLN A 70 -6.80 -13.26 6.88
CA GLN A 70 -8.20 -13.03 6.52
C GLN A 70 -8.72 -11.69 7.05
N ARG A 71 -8.42 -11.32 8.29
CA ARG A 71 -8.86 -10.04 8.89
C ARG A 71 -8.17 -8.85 8.25
N TYR A 72 -6.88 -8.98 7.94
CA TYR A 72 -6.16 -7.99 7.16
C TYR A 72 -6.81 -7.78 5.80
N ALA A 73 -7.13 -8.85 5.09
CA ALA A 73 -7.81 -8.81 3.80
C ALA A 73 -9.18 -8.14 3.91
N GLN A 74 -10.02 -8.55 4.86
CA GLN A 74 -11.33 -7.94 5.12
C GLN A 74 -11.23 -6.45 5.39
N LEU A 75 -10.27 -6.05 6.22
CA LEU A 75 -10.09 -4.66 6.57
C LEU A 75 -9.67 -3.84 5.34
N ILE A 76 -8.72 -4.33 4.53
CA ILE A 76 -8.40 -3.67 3.26
C ILE A 76 -9.65 -3.61 2.36
N ALA A 77 -10.41 -4.70 2.17
CA ALA A 77 -11.65 -4.67 1.38
C ALA A 77 -12.64 -3.60 1.85
N ILE A 78 -12.85 -3.45 3.16
CA ILE A 78 -13.71 -2.41 3.75
C ILE A 78 -13.17 -1.02 3.38
N PHE A 79 -11.86 -0.81 3.51
CA PHE A 79 -11.23 0.45 3.12
C PHE A 79 -11.37 0.75 1.63
N LEU A 80 -11.20 -0.25 0.78
CA LEU A 80 -11.34 -0.12 -0.68
C LEU A 80 -12.78 0.24 -1.07
N THR A 81 -13.75 -0.50 -0.54
CA THR A 81 -15.18 -0.30 -0.83
C THR A 81 -15.70 1.03 -0.29
N SER A 82 -15.17 1.53 0.82
CA SER A 82 -15.56 2.82 1.40
C SER A 82 -15.19 4.05 0.55
N ARG A 83 -14.20 3.89 -0.35
CA ARG A 83 -13.71 4.96 -1.24
C ARG A 83 -14.40 4.99 -2.59
N SER A 84 -14.86 3.84 -3.08
CA SER A 84 -15.51 3.71 -4.39
C SER A 84 -17.01 4.03 -4.37
N SER A 85 -17.51 4.75 -3.36
CA SER A 85 -18.87 5.26 -3.44
C SER A 85 -18.91 6.41 -4.44
N PRO A 86 -19.67 6.31 -5.55
CA PRO A 86 -19.89 7.45 -6.41
C PRO A 86 -20.44 8.61 -5.59
N THR A 87 -19.93 9.80 -5.87
CA THR A 87 -20.40 11.03 -5.24
C THR A 87 -21.85 11.24 -5.68
N PRO A 88 -22.80 11.61 -4.78
CA PRO A 88 -24.21 11.78 -5.15
C PRO A 88 -24.42 12.71 -6.35
N THR A 89 -23.50 13.65 -6.57
CA THR A 89 -23.44 14.56 -7.72
C THR A 89 -23.25 13.85 -9.06
N GLU A 90 -22.42 12.80 -9.12
CA GLU A 90 -22.21 12.01 -10.34
C GLU A 90 -23.44 11.15 -10.68
N ILE A 91 -24.22 10.76 -9.67
CA ILE A 91 -25.46 10.01 -9.86
C ILE A 91 -26.55 10.93 -10.42
N THR A 92 -26.63 12.20 -9.97
CA THR A 92 -27.57 13.17 -10.54
C THR A 92 -27.21 13.53 -11.98
N ASP A 93 -25.93 13.71 -12.31
CA ASP A 93 -25.51 14.05 -13.67
C ASP A 93 -25.69 12.86 -14.64
N ALA A 94 -25.41 11.63 -14.19
CA ALA A 94 -25.65 10.42 -14.98
C ALA A 94 -27.15 10.12 -15.15
N ALA A 95 -27.97 10.37 -14.12
CA ALA A 95 -29.43 10.21 -14.21
C ALA A 95 -30.07 11.31 -15.09
N GLU A 96 -29.56 12.54 -15.04
CA GLU A 96 -30.03 13.64 -15.89
C GLU A 96 -29.62 13.46 -17.36
N ALA A 97 -28.40 12.96 -17.62
CA ALA A 97 -27.96 12.57 -18.96
C ALA A 97 -28.78 11.39 -19.52
N ALA A 98 -29.11 10.39 -18.70
CA ALA A 98 -29.98 9.27 -19.10
C ALA A 98 -31.44 9.71 -19.33
N ALA A 99 -31.95 10.65 -18.54
CA ALA A 99 -33.27 11.24 -18.75
C ALA A 99 -33.34 12.08 -20.04
N ALA A 100 -32.29 12.85 -20.35
CA ALA A 100 -32.18 13.63 -21.58
C ALA A 100 -32.10 12.73 -22.84
N ALA A 101 -31.37 11.61 -22.77
CA ALA A 101 -31.31 10.63 -23.86
C ALA A 101 -32.67 9.96 -24.12
N THR A 102 -33.46 9.72 -23.07
CA THR A 102 -34.80 9.10 -23.19
C THR A 102 -35.84 10.10 -23.72
N ALA A 103 -35.67 11.39 -23.48
CA ALA A 103 -36.55 12.44 -24.01
C ALA A 103 -36.34 12.71 -25.51
N GLY A 104 -35.14 12.45 -26.06
CA GLY A 104 -34.83 12.65 -27.49
C GLY A 104 -35.40 11.58 -28.43
N ALA A 105 -35.80 10.41 -27.92
CA ALA A 105 -36.23 9.28 -28.75
C ALA A 105 -37.73 9.27 -29.12
N ARG A 106 -38.52 10.28 -28.71
CA ARG A 106 -40.00 10.27 -28.85
C ARG A 106 -40.58 11.13 -29.98
N THR A 107 -39.76 11.72 -30.85
CA THR A 107 -40.25 12.72 -31.84
C THR A 107 -40.14 12.30 -33.31
N THR A 108 -39.90 11.03 -33.62
CA THR A 108 -39.75 10.60 -35.02
C THR A 108 -40.43 9.26 -35.28
N THR A 109 -41.74 9.29 -35.56
CA THR A 109 -42.43 8.46 -36.58
C THR A 109 -43.95 8.65 -36.51
N ARG A 110 -44.49 9.50 -37.38
CA ARG A 110 -45.92 9.48 -37.74
C ARG A 110 -46.07 9.81 -39.22
N THR A 111 -46.10 8.78 -40.07
CA THR A 111 -46.85 8.75 -41.34
C THR A 111 -46.75 7.37 -41.98
N GLY A 112 -47.89 6.80 -42.39
CA GLY A 112 -47.95 5.74 -43.41
C GLY A 112 -48.80 4.52 -43.05
N GLN A 113 -50.08 4.55 -43.44
CA GLN A 113 -50.97 3.38 -43.58
C GLN A 113 -50.50 2.47 -44.74
N HIS A 114 -50.70 1.14 -44.66
CA HIS A 114 -51.71 0.39 -45.44
C HIS A 114 -51.67 -1.13 -45.15
N GLU A 115 -52.87 -1.66 -44.91
CA GLU A 115 -53.49 -2.97 -45.20
C GLU A 115 -52.75 -4.32 -45.36
N SER A 116 -53.44 -5.32 -44.77
CA SER A 116 -53.78 -6.67 -45.28
C SER A 116 -52.83 -7.85 -45.12
N GLY A 117 -53.40 -8.96 -44.61
CA GLY A 117 -53.11 -10.31 -45.11
C GLY A 117 -52.77 -11.42 -44.09
N SER A 118 -53.81 -12.16 -43.69
CA SER A 118 -53.92 -13.61 -43.45
C SER A 118 -52.79 -14.50 -42.87
N ASP A 119 -53.21 -15.26 -41.85
CA ASP A 119 -53.14 -16.73 -41.69
C ASP A 119 -51.86 -17.49 -41.27
N THR A 120 -52.11 -18.38 -40.28
CA THR A 120 -51.50 -19.71 -40.00
C THR A 120 -50.03 -19.76 -39.57
N SER A 121 -49.56 -20.60 -38.62
CA SER A 121 -50.13 -21.68 -37.80
C SER A 121 -49.06 -22.15 -36.77
N THR A 122 -49.50 -22.98 -35.82
CA THR A 122 -48.81 -24.16 -35.23
C THR A 122 -47.66 -24.02 -34.22
N GLY A 123 -47.85 -24.70 -33.07
CA GLY A 123 -46.79 -25.39 -32.31
C GLY A 123 -46.76 -25.04 -30.81
N ALA A 124 -47.54 -25.74 -29.97
CA ALA A 124 -47.10 -26.82 -29.06
C ALA A 124 -46.37 -26.30 -27.78
N LEU A 125 -47.00 -26.38 -26.59
CA LEU A 125 -46.82 -27.42 -25.54
C LEU A 125 -45.40 -27.36 -24.90
N SER A 126 -45.15 -27.21 -23.59
CA SER A 126 -45.76 -27.81 -22.37
C SER A 126 -45.28 -27.05 -21.10
N SER A 127 -46.07 -26.99 -20.01
CA SER A 127 -45.86 -27.66 -18.68
C SER A 127 -44.66 -27.14 -17.85
N GLU A 128 -44.69 -26.84 -16.55
CA GLU A 128 -45.34 -27.49 -15.40
C GLU A 128 -45.52 -26.53 -14.20
N LEU A 129 -46.50 -26.88 -13.36
CA LEU A 129 -46.82 -26.35 -12.03
C LEU A 129 -45.74 -26.76 -11.02
N SER A 130 -45.19 -25.84 -10.22
CA SER A 130 -45.68 -25.48 -8.87
C SER A 130 -46.01 -26.67 -7.97
N SER A 131 -45.08 -27.03 -7.08
CA SER A 131 -45.42 -27.66 -5.79
C SER A 131 -44.48 -27.19 -4.69
N SER A 132 -45.11 -26.71 -3.62
CA SER A 132 -44.53 -26.21 -2.39
C SER A 132 -44.03 -27.35 -1.50
N ALA A 133 -42.91 -27.13 -0.81
CA ALA A 133 -42.59 -27.86 0.41
C ALA A 133 -41.83 -26.94 1.38
N THR A 134 -42.50 -26.68 2.51
CA THR A 134 -42.02 -25.93 3.66
C THR A 134 -41.21 -26.86 4.55
N THR A 135 -39.91 -26.59 4.75
CA THR A 135 -39.15 -27.24 5.82
C THR A 135 -38.19 -26.24 6.48
N ILE A 136 -38.20 -26.30 7.80
CA ILE A 136 -37.68 -25.37 8.81
C ILE A 136 -36.15 -25.22 8.70
N ALA A 137 -35.68 -23.98 8.56
CA ALA A 137 -34.25 -23.64 8.58
C ALA A 137 -33.80 -23.24 10.00
N ALA A 138 -32.80 -23.96 10.49
CA ALA A 138 -32.00 -23.58 11.65
C ALA A 138 -31.19 -22.30 11.35
N SER A 139 -31.04 -21.47 12.37
CA SER A 139 -30.31 -20.21 12.40
C SER A 139 -28.81 -20.39 12.08
N SER A 140 -28.39 -19.93 10.90
CA SER A 140 -26.99 -19.74 10.51
C SER A 140 -26.55 -18.28 10.68
N PRO A 141 -25.28 -18.00 10.99
CA PRO A 141 -24.79 -16.66 11.27
C PRO A 141 -24.71 -15.80 10.00
N LEU A 142 -25.03 -14.51 10.17
CA LEU A 142 -25.01 -13.41 9.19
C LEU A 142 -23.89 -13.54 8.13
N GLN A 143 -24.22 -14.05 6.95
CA GLN A 143 -23.42 -13.86 5.74
C GLN A 143 -23.86 -12.55 5.07
N LEU A 144 -23.06 -11.50 5.24
CA LEU A 144 -23.18 -10.25 4.49
C LEU A 144 -22.68 -10.49 3.06
N ALA A 145 -23.58 -10.94 2.18
CA ALA A 145 -23.35 -10.96 0.74
C ALA A 145 -23.60 -9.54 0.19
N LEU A 146 -22.54 -8.75 0.07
CA LEU A 146 -22.58 -7.47 -0.64
C LEU A 146 -22.26 -7.72 -2.12
N PRO A 147 -23.11 -7.28 -3.07
CA PRO A 147 -22.79 -7.33 -4.49
C PRO A 147 -21.69 -6.31 -4.79
N LEU A 148 -20.51 -6.79 -5.18
CA LEU A 148 -19.37 -5.98 -5.59
C LEU A 148 -19.45 -5.73 -7.10
N ASP A 149 -19.75 -4.51 -7.51
CA ASP A 149 -19.68 -4.07 -8.90
C ASP A 149 -18.21 -3.79 -9.30
N PRO A 150 -17.64 -4.48 -10.32
CA PRO A 150 -16.22 -4.44 -10.61
C PRO A 150 -15.88 -3.35 -11.65
N THR A 151 -15.88 -2.07 -11.26
CA THR A 151 -15.37 -1.00 -12.12
C THR A 151 -13.92 -0.61 -11.76
N ILE A 152 -13.16 -0.27 -12.81
CA ILE A 152 -11.72 0.02 -12.86
C ILE A 152 -11.29 1.11 -11.84
N ALA A 153 -12.20 1.98 -11.44
CA ALA A 153 -12.00 2.98 -10.37
C ALA A 153 -11.60 2.38 -9.01
N THR A 154 -11.91 1.10 -8.76
CA THR A 154 -11.55 0.42 -7.51
C THR A 154 -10.07 0.02 -7.41
N ALA A 155 -9.36 -0.10 -8.54
CA ALA A 155 -7.95 -0.47 -8.56
C ALA A 155 -7.04 0.72 -8.20
N ASP A 156 -7.37 1.90 -8.70
CA ASP A 156 -6.63 3.14 -8.42
C ASP A 156 -6.75 3.56 -6.95
N GLY A 157 -7.97 3.53 -6.42
CA GLY A 157 -8.23 3.78 -4.98
C GLY A 157 -7.54 2.76 -4.07
N MET A 158 -7.33 1.54 -4.56
CA MET A 158 -6.57 0.50 -3.86
C MET A 158 -5.07 0.79 -3.83
N ILE A 159 -4.50 1.18 -4.97
CA ILE A 159 -3.07 1.51 -5.05
C ILE A 159 -2.73 2.71 -4.16
N ASP A 160 -3.57 3.76 -4.15
CA ASP A 160 -3.37 4.93 -3.29
C ASP A 160 -3.43 4.59 -1.79
N TYR A 161 -4.36 3.71 -1.40
CA TYR A 161 -4.51 3.27 -0.02
C TYR A 161 -3.30 2.45 0.45
N LEU A 162 -2.85 1.50 -0.37
CA LEU A 162 -1.67 0.68 -0.08
C LEU A 162 -0.40 1.52 -0.02
N ARG A 163 -0.26 2.50 -0.91
CA ARG A 163 0.86 3.44 -0.90
C ARG A 163 0.87 4.25 0.40
N TYR A 164 -0.28 4.82 0.80
CA TYR A 164 -0.39 5.57 2.05
C TYR A 164 0.02 4.73 3.26
N TYR A 165 -0.47 3.49 3.39
CA TYR A 165 -0.15 2.67 4.55
C TYR A 165 1.27 2.08 4.56
N LYS A 166 1.77 1.63 3.40
CA LYS A 166 3.15 1.15 3.29
C LYS A 166 4.14 2.26 3.60
N CYS A 167 3.94 3.45 3.02
CA CYS A 167 4.86 4.58 3.21
C CYS A 167 4.78 5.19 4.62
N GLN A 168 3.57 5.34 5.18
CA GLN A 168 3.39 6.06 6.44
C GLN A 168 3.59 5.17 7.68
N TYR A 169 3.27 3.89 7.61
CA TYR A 169 3.17 3.03 8.79
C TYR A 169 4.02 1.76 8.74
N SER A 170 4.77 1.53 7.65
CA SER A 170 5.60 0.33 7.46
C SER A 170 4.85 -0.98 7.70
N VAL A 171 3.54 -1.01 7.43
CA VAL A 171 2.73 -2.21 7.60
C VAL A 171 2.91 -3.11 6.39
N ASP A 172 3.17 -4.39 6.65
CA ASP A 172 3.12 -5.43 5.63
C ASP A 172 1.65 -5.71 5.26
N LEU A 173 1.19 -5.12 4.16
CA LEU A 173 -0.15 -5.34 3.60
C LEU A 173 -0.16 -6.39 2.49
N TRP A 174 0.93 -7.14 2.32
CA TRP A 174 1.11 -7.99 1.17
C TRP A 174 0.35 -9.31 1.29
N GLU A 175 0.34 -9.95 2.47
CA GLU A 175 -0.48 -11.15 2.70
C GLU A 175 -1.98 -10.82 2.60
N ALA A 176 -2.37 -9.66 3.09
CA ALA A 176 -3.70 -9.10 2.96
C ALA A 176 -4.13 -8.87 1.50
N LEU A 177 -3.20 -8.39 0.67
CA LEU A 177 -3.44 -8.18 -0.75
C LEU A 177 -3.52 -9.47 -1.53
N ASP A 178 -2.67 -10.43 -1.20
CA ASP A 178 -2.67 -11.78 -1.76
C ASP A 178 -4.02 -12.46 -1.48
N CYS A 179 -4.51 -12.36 -0.24
CA CYS A 179 -5.85 -12.79 0.13
C CYS A 179 -6.94 -12.03 -0.64
N LEU A 180 -6.86 -10.71 -0.77
CA LEU A 180 -7.87 -9.95 -1.52
C LEU A 180 -7.92 -10.27 -3.00
N LEU A 181 -6.76 -10.41 -3.64
CA LEU A 181 -6.67 -10.80 -5.04
C LEU A 181 -7.18 -12.24 -5.24
N SER A 182 -6.94 -13.13 -4.27
CA SER A 182 -7.49 -14.49 -4.25
C SER A 182 -9.02 -14.52 -4.06
N LEU A 183 -9.58 -13.58 -3.30
CA LEU A 183 -11.03 -13.49 -3.04
C LEU A 183 -11.82 -12.78 -4.14
N ARG A 184 -11.20 -11.87 -4.90
CA ARG A 184 -11.91 -10.96 -5.82
C ARG A 184 -12.03 -11.46 -7.26
N LEU A 185 -11.38 -12.57 -7.63
CA LEU A 185 -11.35 -13.07 -9.01
C LEU A 185 -12.07 -14.43 -9.10
N PRO A 186 -13.36 -14.45 -9.48
CA PRO A 186 -14.15 -15.70 -9.47
C PRO A 186 -13.74 -16.72 -10.53
N GLN A 187 -12.91 -16.37 -11.53
CA GLN A 187 -12.66 -17.24 -12.69
C GLN A 187 -11.24 -17.18 -13.34
N SER A 188 -10.24 -16.53 -12.76
CA SER A 188 -8.88 -16.54 -13.36
C SER A 188 -7.94 -17.48 -12.61
N TYR A 189 -7.86 -18.72 -13.08
CA TYR A 189 -6.90 -19.77 -12.70
C TYR A 189 -5.40 -19.37 -12.81
N THR A 190 -5.09 -18.15 -13.26
CA THR A 190 -3.72 -17.69 -13.48
C THR A 190 -3.03 -17.21 -12.19
N PHE A 191 -3.75 -16.63 -11.23
CA PHE A 191 -3.13 -16.12 -10.00
C PHE A 191 -2.70 -17.22 -9.01
N HIS A 192 -3.48 -18.30 -8.87
CA HIS A 192 -3.08 -19.45 -8.04
C HIS A 192 -1.78 -20.14 -8.51
N ARG A 193 -1.34 -19.88 -9.74
CA ARG A 193 -0.10 -20.43 -10.29
C ARG A 193 1.07 -19.45 -10.21
N MET A 194 0.83 -18.17 -9.91
CA MET A 194 1.91 -17.20 -9.72
C MET A 194 2.53 -17.43 -8.34
N GLY A 195 3.82 -17.76 -8.33
CA GLY A 195 4.58 -17.77 -7.08
C GLY A 195 4.52 -16.40 -6.41
N ARG A 196 4.54 -16.38 -5.07
CA ARG A 196 4.52 -15.16 -4.24
C ARG A 196 5.45 -14.06 -4.76
N HIS A 197 6.62 -14.43 -5.26
CA HIS A 197 7.60 -13.51 -5.85
C HIS A 197 7.08 -12.77 -7.10
N GLU A 198 6.45 -13.46 -8.05
CA GLU A 198 5.91 -12.82 -9.26
C GLU A 198 4.69 -11.95 -8.95
N LEU A 199 3.88 -12.36 -7.97
CA LEU A 199 2.79 -11.54 -7.46
C LEU A 199 3.33 -10.24 -6.85
N TRP A 200 4.33 -10.34 -5.96
CA TRP A 200 5.00 -9.19 -5.34
C TRP A 200 5.56 -8.23 -6.37
N LYS A 201 6.26 -8.76 -7.37
CA LYS A 201 6.79 -7.99 -8.49
C LYS A 201 5.68 -7.27 -9.26
N THR A 202 4.60 -7.97 -9.60
CA THR A 202 3.48 -7.42 -10.38
C THR A 202 2.80 -6.27 -9.65
N ILE A 203 2.50 -6.45 -8.36
CA ILE A 203 1.86 -5.39 -7.58
C ILE A 203 2.82 -4.22 -7.37
N THR A 204 4.09 -4.49 -7.05
CA THR A 204 5.10 -3.44 -6.88
C THR A 204 5.23 -2.60 -8.14
N LEU A 205 5.29 -3.25 -9.32
CA LEU A 205 5.29 -2.55 -10.60
C LEU A 205 4.04 -1.68 -10.77
N ALA A 206 2.84 -2.22 -10.52
CA ALA A 206 1.60 -1.47 -10.62
C ALA A 206 1.57 -0.24 -9.69
N MET A 207 2.05 -0.39 -8.45
CA MET A 207 2.12 0.71 -7.48
C MET A 207 3.13 1.79 -7.91
N LEU A 208 4.26 1.40 -8.50
CA LEU A 208 5.26 2.33 -8.98
C LEU A 208 4.80 3.04 -10.25
N THR A 209 4.19 2.32 -11.21
CA THR A 209 3.73 2.89 -12.48
C THR A 209 2.59 3.89 -12.32
N TYR A 210 1.78 3.76 -11.27
CA TYR A 210 0.62 4.63 -11.03
C TYR A 210 0.97 6.11 -10.89
N ASN A 211 2.10 6.46 -10.27
CA ASN A 211 2.52 7.87 -10.16
C ASN A 211 4.05 8.00 -10.12
N LEU A 212 4.69 7.60 -11.22
CA LEU A 212 6.15 7.54 -11.32
C LEU A 212 6.84 8.88 -11.04
N HIS A 213 6.17 9.99 -11.34
CA HIS A 213 6.74 11.32 -11.34
C HIS A 213 6.85 11.96 -9.95
N GLU A 214 6.08 11.48 -8.98
CA GLU A 214 6.03 12.03 -7.63
C GLU A 214 6.66 11.09 -6.59
N ILE A 215 7.12 9.91 -7.02
CA ILE A 215 7.79 8.98 -6.12
C ILE A 215 9.12 9.57 -5.66
N ARG A 216 9.14 9.95 -4.37
CA ARG A 216 10.34 10.45 -3.67
C ARG A 216 11.07 9.36 -2.90
N VAL A 217 10.36 8.31 -2.51
CA VAL A 217 10.88 7.20 -1.71
C VAL A 217 10.45 5.89 -2.35
N ILE A 218 11.41 5.00 -2.59
CA ILE A 218 11.13 3.61 -2.99
C ILE A 218 11.66 2.70 -1.90
N SER A 219 10.83 1.75 -1.47
CA SER A 219 11.18 0.72 -0.49
C SER A 219 10.81 -0.64 -1.05
N LEU A 220 11.82 -1.47 -1.29
CA LEU A 220 11.66 -2.79 -1.90
C LEU A 220 12.68 -3.82 -1.39
N PRO A 221 12.33 -5.12 -1.43
CA PRO A 221 13.26 -6.17 -1.07
C PRO A 221 14.34 -6.29 -2.14
N LEU A 222 15.56 -6.64 -1.74
CA LEU A 222 16.69 -6.70 -2.67
C LEU A 222 16.42 -7.62 -3.87
N SER A 223 15.72 -8.73 -3.66
CA SER A 223 15.35 -9.71 -4.70
C SER A 223 14.55 -9.12 -5.87
N LEU A 224 13.78 -8.06 -5.63
CA LEU A 224 12.96 -7.43 -6.67
C LEU A 224 13.70 -6.35 -7.46
N SER A 225 14.82 -5.85 -6.96
CA SER A 225 15.53 -4.68 -7.49
C SER A 225 15.76 -4.76 -9.00
N ARG A 226 16.29 -5.88 -9.50
CA ARG A 226 16.58 -6.05 -10.93
C ARG A 226 15.34 -5.95 -11.81
N SER A 227 14.27 -6.61 -11.40
CA SER A 227 13.05 -6.75 -12.19
C SER A 227 12.12 -5.55 -12.10
N VAL A 228 12.30 -4.69 -11.08
CA VAL A 228 11.42 -3.56 -10.79
C VAL A 228 12.11 -2.22 -11.02
N LEU A 229 13.34 -2.03 -10.52
CA LEU A 229 14.01 -0.73 -10.55
C LEU A 229 14.56 -0.38 -11.93
N LEU A 230 15.30 -1.30 -12.55
CA LEU A 230 15.98 -1.03 -13.82
C LEU A 230 15.00 -0.67 -14.96
N PRO A 231 13.85 -1.35 -15.14
CA PRO A 231 12.90 -0.99 -16.21
C PRO A 231 12.24 0.38 -16.04
N LEU A 232 12.28 0.97 -14.84
CA LEU A 232 11.59 2.21 -14.50
C LEU A 232 12.55 3.37 -14.14
N VAL A 233 13.86 3.17 -14.30
CA VAL A 233 14.91 4.10 -13.86
C VAL A 233 14.77 5.51 -14.48
N ASP A 234 14.39 5.60 -15.74
CA ASP A 234 14.18 6.87 -16.46
C ASP A 234 12.94 7.61 -15.96
N LYS A 235 12.00 6.92 -15.29
CA LYS A 235 10.74 7.49 -14.82
C LYS A 235 10.84 8.12 -13.43
N PHE A 236 11.80 7.68 -12.61
CA PHE A 236 11.95 8.11 -11.21
C PHE A 236 12.62 9.49 -11.02
N ARG A 237 12.13 10.50 -11.72
CA ARG A 237 12.72 11.86 -11.75
C ARG A 237 12.76 12.60 -10.41
N SER A 238 11.94 12.17 -9.44
CA SER A 238 11.77 12.82 -8.14
C SER A 238 12.29 11.95 -6.99
N LEU A 239 12.89 10.80 -7.29
CA LEU A 239 13.40 9.88 -6.30
C LEU A 239 14.57 10.51 -5.56
N ILE A 240 14.43 10.56 -4.24
CA ILE A 240 15.41 11.11 -3.30
C ILE A 240 15.97 10.00 -2.42
N ARG A 241 15.14 9.02 -2.07
CA ARG A 241 15.47 7.97 -1.10
C ARG A 241 15.21 6.57 -1.65
N LEU A 242 16.20 5.71 -1.51
CA LEU A 242 16.10 4.29 -1.81
C LEU A 242 16.23 3.48 -0.51
N GLU A 243 15.25 2.65 -0.22
CA GLU A 243 15.28 1.72 0.90
C GLU A 243 15.33 0.28 0.38
N ILE A 244 16.37 -0.45 0.79
CA ILE A 244 16.56 -1.85 0.44
C ILE A 244 16.42 -2.68 1.71
N TYR A 245 15.58 -3.71 1.65
CA TYR A 245 15.35 -4.64 2.77
C TYR A 245 15.41 -6.10 2.30
N ASP A 246 15.23 -7.04 3.23
CA ASP A 246 15.29 -8.50 2.99
C ASP A 246 16.55 -8.91 2.22
N ILE A 247 17.72 -8.44 2.67
CA ILE A 247 19.00 -8.74 2.03
C ILE A 247 19.41 -10.16 2.44
N PRO A 248 19.41 -11.15 1.53
CA PRO A 248 19.88 -12.50 1.85
C PRO A 248 21.39 -12.51 2.04
N SER A 249 21.94 -13.52 2.70
CA SER A 249 23.38 -13.67 2.91
C SER A 249 24.21 -13.78 1.63
N THR A 250 23.67 -14.51 0.66
CA THR A 250 24.23 -14.67 -0.69
C THR A 250 23.41 -13.81 -1.64
N PHE A 251 23.82 -12.55 -1.80
CA PHE A 251 23.07 -11.56 -2.56
C PHE A 251 23.92 -10.95 -3.67
N ASP A 252 23.24 -10.65 -4.78
CA ASP A 252 23.79 -9.88 -5.87
C ASP A 252 23.27 -8.44 -5.80
N ILE A 253 24.13 -7.51 -5.38
CA ILE A 253 23.82 -6.07 -5.38
C ILE A 253 23.98 -5.41 -6.74
N SER A 254 24.46 -6.14 -7.76
CA SER A 254 24.83 -5.53 -9.05
C SER A 254 23.65 -4.79 -9.68
N ALA A 255 22.43 -5.29 -9.52
CA ALA A 255 21.23 -4.62 -10.01
C ALA A 255 20.93 -3.29 -9.31
N VAL A 256 21.15 -3.20 -7.98
CA VAL A 256 20.96 -1.95 -7.22
C VAL A 256 22.07 -0.96 -7.56
N PHE A 257 23.30 -1.46 -7.67
CA PHE A 257 24.46 -0.68 -8.09
C PHE A 257 24.24 -0.05 -9.47
N GLU A 258 23.84 -0.86 -10.46
CA GLU A 258 23.51 -0.42 -11.82
C GLU A 258 22.38 0.61 -11.80
N PHE A 259 21.33 0.36 -11.01
CA PHE A 259 20.24 1.30 -10.84
C PHE A 259 20.70 2.66 -10.30
N ILE A 260 21.50 2.68 -9.23
CA ILE A 260 21.99 3.94 -8.62
C ILE A 260 22.82 4.72 -9.64
N GLN A 261 23.77 4.06 -10.31
CA GLN A 261 24.63 4.71 -11.31
C GLN A 261 23.82 5.28 -12.47
N LEU A 262 22.88 4.50 -13.00
CA LEU A 262 22.04 4.91 -14.11
C LEU A 262 21.09 6.05 -13.70
N HIS A 263 20.47 5.96 -12.53
CA HIS A 263 19.62 7.03 -11.98
C HIS A 263 20.40 8.33 -11.79
N ASP A 264 21.59 8.27 -11.18
CA ASP A 264 22.45 9.44 -10.97
C ASP A 264 22.94 10.06 -12.28
N SER A 265 23.14 9.24 -13.33
CA SER A 265 23.51 9.71 -14.66
C SER A 265 22.36 10.45 -15.36
N ILE A 266 21.14 9.92 -15.28
CA ILE A 266 19.95 10.47 -15.95
C ILE A 266 19.44 11.70 -15.20
N HIS A 267 19.32 11.61 -13.88
CA HIS A 267 18.61 12.59 -13.04
C HIS A 267 19.53 13.55 -12.29
N LYS A 268 20.83 13.60 -12.62
CA LYS A 268 21.83 14.53 -12.07
C LYS A 268 21.98 14.44 -10.55
N SER A 269 22.15 13.23 -10.02
CA SER A 269 22.40 12.98 -8.59
C SER A 269 21.25 13.45 -7.67
N LYS A 270 20.00 13.15 -8.04
CA LYS A 270 18.84 13.43 -7.19
C LYS A 270 18.67 12.44 -6.04
N LEU A 271 19.17 11.21 -6.20
CA LEU A 271 19.19 10.22 -5.14
C LEU A 271 20.23 10.62 -4.09
N ARG A 272 19.76 10.96 -2.89
CA ARG A 272 20.57 11.53 -1.80
C ARG A 272 20.50 10.72 -0.54
N GLU A 273 19.48 9.90 -0.37
CA GLU A 273 19.26 9.11 0.82
C GLU A 273 19.25 7.62 0.49
N ILE A 274 19.89 6.82 1.34
CA ILE A 274 19.82 5.38 1.27
C ILE A 274 19.53 4.80 2.64
N LYS A 275 18.59 3.86 2.70
CA LYS A 275 18.31 3.05 3.86
C LYS A 275 18.61 1.60 3.55
N ILE A 276 19.47 1.00 4.36
CA ILE A 276 19.87 -0.40 4.23
C ILE A 276 19.32 -1.12 5.44
N MET A 277 18.33 -1.98 5.20
CA MET A 277 17.78 -2.89 6.20
C MET A 277 18.37 -4.27 5.94
N GLY A 278 19.36 -4.66 6.74
CA GLY A 278 19.79 -6.04 6.83
C GLY A 278 18.60 -6.92 7.24
N LYS A 279 18.70 -8.22 6.94
CA LYS A 279 17.84 -9.20 7.60
C LYS A 279 18.16 -9.16 9.10
N ASP A 280 17.24 -9.53 9.99
CA ASP A 280 17.56 -9.64 11.41
C ASP A 280 18.80 -10.56 11.55
N ASP A 281 19.97 -9.96 11.81
CA ASP A 281 21.29 -10.63 11.79
C ASP A 281 21.49 -11.51 13.04
N SER A 282 20.47 -12.25 13.44
CA SER A 282 20.58 -13.22 14.55
C SER A 282 21.51 -14.38 14.20
N ASP A 283 21.84 -14.56 12.92
CA ASP A 283 22.74 -15.61 12.46
C ASP A 283 24.18 -15.07 12.31
N VAL A 284 24.98 -15.26 13.36
CA VAL A 284 26.37 -14.81 13.52
C VAL A 284 27.30 -15.32 12.39
N SER A 285 26.87 -16.29 11.58
CA SER A 285 27.69 -16.90 10.53
C SER A 285 27.87 -16.05 9.26
N LEU A 286 27.18 -14.91 9.12
CA LEU A 286 27.05 -14.20 7.83
C LEU A 286 27.92 -12.94 7.63
N VAL A 287 28.83 -12.66 8.56
CA VAL A 287 29.59 -11.39 8.69
C VAL A 287 30.36 -10.93 7.43
N LEU A 288 30.73 -11.84 6.52
CA LEU A 288 31.56 -11.48 5.35
C LEU A 288 30.75 -10.90 4.18
N GLY A 289 29.49 -11.29 3.99
CA GLY A 289 28.70 -10.90 2.82
C GLY A 289 28.33 -9.41 2.83
N HIS A 290 28.01 -8.87 4.00
CA HIS A 290 27.44 -7.54 4.13
C HIS A 290 28.44 -6.39 3.93
N ARG A 291 29.75 -6.67 3.92
CA ARG A 291 30.78 -5.64 3.61
C ARG A 291 30.57 -4.98 2.26
N ARG A 292 29.94 -5.67 1.30
CA ARG A 292 29.64 -5.12 -0.03
C ARG A 292 28.51 -4.09 -0.02
N LEU A 293 27.68 -4.03 1.02
CA LEU A 293 26.58 -3.05 1.10
C LEU A 293 27.09 -1.61 1.17
N VAL A 294 28.30 -1.38 1.70
CA VAL A 294 28.92 -0.05 1.68
C VAL A 294 29.16 0.46 0.26
N GLU A 295 29.35 -0.46 -0.70
CA GLU A 295 29.55 -0.09 -2.11
C GLU A 295 28.29 0.56 -2.70
N LEU A 296 27.09 0.27 -2.18
CA LEU A 296 25.86 0.95 -2.56
C LEU A 296 25.92 2.45 -2.22
N VAL A 297 26.49 2.79 -1.07
CA VAL A 297 26.66 4.18 -0.65
C VAL A 297 27.76 4.85 -1.47
N ARG A 298 28.86 4.13 -1.75
CA ARG A 298 30.01 4.65 -2.52
C ARG A 298 29.66 4.99 -3.97
N VAL A 299 28.70 4.29 -4.58
CA VAL A 299 28.28 4.62 -5.95
C VAL A 299 27.31 5.78 -6.06
N MET A 300 26.70 6.19 -4.95
CA MET A 300 25.94 7.43 -4.95
C MET A 300 26.90 8.59 -5.12
N LYS A 301 26.62 9.49 -6.07
CA LYS A 301 27.48 10.66 -6.31
C LYS A 301 27.45 11.65 -5.14
N ARG A 302 26.32 11.75 -4.44
CA ARG A 302 26.09 12.74 -3.37
C ARG A 302 25.19 12.20 -2.24
N PRO A 303 25.67 11.20 -1.46
CA PRO A 303 24.92 10.68 -0.33
C PRO A 303 24.87 11.72 0.80
N GLU A 304 23.66 12.14 1.17
CA GLU A 304 23.38 13.09 2.25
C GLU A 304 22.84 12.37 3.51
N VAL A 305 22.10 11.27 3.34
CA VAL A 305 21.56 10.49 4.47
C VAL A 305 21.85 9.01 4.27
N VAL A 306 22.50 8.40 5.26
CA VAL A 306 22.72 6.96 5.33
C VAL A 306 22.01 6.41 6.57
N ASP A 307 20.96 5.64 6.35
CA ASP A 307 20.19 4.98 7.41
C ASP A 307 20.50 3.48 7.42
N ALA A 308 21.43 3.08 8.28
CA ALA A 308 21.90 1.73 8.48
C ALA A 308 21.57 1.22 9.91
N ARG A 309 20.46 1.68 10.49
CA ARG A 309 20.01 1.24 11.83
C ARG A 309 19.65 -0.24 11.92
N HIS A 310 19.41 -0.88 10.78
CA HIS A 310 19.06 -2.29 10.70
C HIS A 310 20.16 -3.09 9.99
N TRP A 311 21.37 -2.55 9.92
CA TRP A 311 22.53 -3.22 9.35
C TRP A 311 23.62 -3.30 10.42
N HIS A 312 23.69 -4.43 11.11
CA HIS A 312 24.50 -4.56 12.32
C HIS A 312 26.01 -4.50 12.03
N GLU A 313 26.45 -4.98 10.87
CA GLU A 313 27.84 -4.89 10.44
C GLU A 313 28.21 -3.55 9.79
N GLY A 314 27.25 -2.62 9.64
CA GLY A 314 27.51 -1.30 9.09
C GLY A 314 28.59 -0.54 9.87
N VAL A 315 28.69 -0.81 11.19
CA VAL A 315 29.73 -0.26 12.06
C VAL A 315 31.15 -0.72 11.64
N ASN A 316 31.29 -1.90 11.04
CA ASN A 316 32.60 -2.47 10.65
C ASN A 316 33.15 -1.92 9.33
N VAL A 317 32.38 -1.08 8.64
CA VAL A 317 32.75 -0.49 7.35
C VAL A 317 32.54 1.03 7.32
N LEU A 318 32.50 1.67 8.50
CA LEU A 318 32.30 3.12 8.63
C LEU A 318 33.34 3.92 7.86
N ASP A 319 34.61 3.51 7.95
CA ASP A 319 35.75 4.10 7.26
C ASP A 319 35.62 4.13 5.73
N ARG A 320 34.68 3.33 5.17
CA ARG A 320 34.42 3.23 3.73
C ARG A 320 33.19 4.03 3.28
N ILE A 321 32.41 4.59 4.19
CA ILE A 321 31.26 5.41 3.85
C ILE A 321 31.77 6.75 3.32
N PRO A 322 31.34 7.20 2.12
CA PRO A 322 31.70 8.53 1.63
C PRO A 322 31.14 9.63 2.54
N VAL A 323 32.02 10.53 2.98
CA VAL A 323 31.74 11.53 4.02
C VAL A 323 31.51 12.94 3.47
N GLN A 324 31.92 13.21 2.23
CA GLN A 324 32.05 14.57 1.68
C GLN A 324 30.72 15.35 1.65
N HIS A 325 29.59 14.65 1.63
CA HIS A 325 28.26 15.25 1.53
C HIS A 325 27.31 14.75 2.62
N LEU A 326 27.82 13.93 3.54
CA LEU A 326 27.01 13.22 4.51
C LEU A 326 26.51 14.19 5.60
N ARG A 327 25.20 14.40 5.66
CA ARG A 327 24.53 15.26 6.67
C ARG A 327 23.96 14.45 7.82
N ALA A 328 23.48 13.24 7.55
CA ALA A 328 22.93 12.37 8.58
C ALA A 328 23.42 10.93 8.44
N LEU A 329 23.94 10.39 9.54
CA LEU A 329 24.37 9.01 9.67
C LEU A 329 23.61 8.34 10.83
N LEU A 330 22.76 7.37 10.49
CA LEU A 330 22.01 6.59 11.46
C LEU A 330 22.52 5.15 11.47
N LEU A 331 23.02 4.71 12.62
CA LEU A 331 23.66 3.41 12.81
C LEU A 331 23.10 2.71 14.04
N CYS A 332 23.16 1.38 14.01
CA CYS A 332 22.97 0.55 15.18
C CYS A 332 24.30 -0.12 15.52
N MET A 333 24.83 0.18 16.71
CA MET A 333 25.95 -0.53 17.30
C MET A 333 25.39 -1.72 18.08
N ALA A 334 25.13 -2.81 17.36
CA ALA A 334 24.95 -4.11 18.01
C ALA A 334 26.31 -4.73 18.40
N ILE A 335 27.38 -4.31 17.74
CA ILE A 335 28.75 -4.76 18.01
C ILE A 335 29.59 -3.52 18.29
N VAL A 336 30.42 -3.58 19.33
CA VAL A 336 31.41 -2.54 19.62
C VAL A 336 32.40 -2.51 18.46
N PRO A 337 32.65 -1.34 17.82
CA PRO A 337 33.65 -1.24 16.77
C PRO A 337 35.00 -1.78 17.27
N PRO A 338 35.76 -2.50 16.43
CA PRO A 338 37.08 -2.96 16.83
C PRO A 338 37.97 -1.76 17.20
N ALA A 339 38.82 -1.91 18.22
CA ALA A 339 39.69 -0.83 18.71
C ALA A 339 40.63 -0.26 17.62
N SER A 340 40.86 -1.03 16.55
CA SER A 340 41.63 -0.61 15.38
C SER A 340 40.87 0.30 14.42
N MET A 341 39.55 0.48 14.59
CA MET A 341 38.76 1.33 13.72
C MET A 341 38.99 2.81 14.08
N PRO A 342 39.44 3.65 13.13
CA PRO A 342 39.71 5.05 13.39
C PRO A 342 38.41 5.87 13.37
N VAL A 343 37.51 5.62 14.32
CA VAL A 343 36.22 6.31 14.42
C VAL A 343 36.41 7.82 14.54
N CYS A 344 37.42 8.26 15.30
CA CYS A 344 37.76 9.69 15.44
C CYS A 344 38.15 10.32 14.09
N ASP A 345 39.00 9.65 13.31
CA ASP A 345 39.43 10.18 12.01
C ASP A 345 38.26 10.20 11.01
N PHE A 346 37.42 9.16 11.04
CA PHE A 346 36.19 9.13 10.25
C PHE A 346 35.27 10.31 10.59
N LEU A 347 35.00 10.55 11.88
CA LEU A 347 34.15 11.67 12.29
C LEU A 347 34.79 13.02 11.99
N ALA A 348 36.12 13.15 12.11
CA ALA A 348 36.85 14.35 11.72
C ALA A 348 36.74 14.65 10.22
N SER A 349 36.62 13.61 9.38
CA SER A 349 36.43 13.76 7.93
C SER A 349 34.99 14.12 7.51
N CYS A 350 34.03 14.06 8.44
CA CYS A 350 32.61 14.33 8.21
C CYS A 350 32.27 15.84 8.35
N GLU A 351 32.80 16.70 7.48
CA GLU A 351 32.68 18.17 7.59
C GLU A 351 31.23 18.71 7.58
N HIS A 352 30.29 17.97 7.00
CA HIS A 352 28.89 18.38 6.85
C HIS A 352 27.92 17.60 7.74
N LEU A 353 28.42 16.76 8.65
CA LEU A 353 27.57 15.90 9.46
C LEU A 353 26.84 16.71 10.54
N GLU A 354 25.53 16.81 10.37
CA GLU A 354 24.62 17.50 11.30
C GLU A 354 24.01 16.54 12.31
N THR A 355 23.75 15.29 11.89
CA THR A 355 23.08 14.29 12.72
C THR A 355 23.85 12.98 12.74
N LEU A 356 24.37 12.63 13.92
CA LEU A 356 24.89 11.30 14.20
C LEU A 356 23.96 10.59 15.19
N ARG A 357 23.38 9.46 14.79
CA ARG A 357 22.59 8.62 15.69
C ARG A 357 23.17 7.23 15.74
N MET A 358 23.74 6.86 16.87
CA MET A 358 24.34 5.55 17.10
C MET A 358 23.64 4.89 18.28
N ARG A 359 22.69 4.00 18.01
CA ARG A 359 22.03 3.24 19.08
C ARG A 359 22.98 2.15 19.55
N ILE A 360 23.34 2.17 20.82
CA ILE A 360 24.13 1.12 21.45
C ILE A 360 23.14 0.11 22.02
N ARG A 361 23.15 -1.12 21.50
CA ARG A 361 22.44 -2.23 22.12
C ARG A 361 23.47 -3.03 22.90
N ASP A 362 23.46 -2.86 24.22
CA ASP A 362 24.22 -3.71 25.11
C ASP A 362 23.26 -4.73 25.71
N ASP A 363 23.27 -5.96 25.20
CA ASP A 363 22.45 -7.06 25.71
C ASP A 363 22.84 -7.46 27.14
N ARG A 364 23.87 -6.84 27.75
CA ARG A 364 24.23 -7.00 29.18
C ARG A 364 23.64 -5.92 30.07
N LEU A 365 23.14 -4.81 29.51
CA LEU A 365 22.55 -3.70 30.28
C LEU A 365 21.02 -3.81 30.43
N PHE A 366 20.40 -4.79 29.78
CA PHE A 366 18.96 -5.09 29.79
C PHE A 366 18.76 -6.60 29.95
#